data_AF-A0A101GIT9-F1
#
_entry.id   AF-A0A101GIT9-F1
#
_cell.length_a   1.000
_cell.length_b   1.000
_cell.length_c   1.000
_cell.angle_alpha   90.00
_cell.angle_beta   90.00
_cell.angle_gamma   90.00
#
_symmetry.space_group_name_H-M   'P 1'
#
loop_
_entity.id
_entity.type
_entity.pdbx_description
1 polymer ?
#
loop_
_entity_poly.entity_id
_entity_poly.type
_entity_poly.pdbx_seq_one_letter_code
_entity_poly.pdbx_strand_id
1 'polypeptide(L)'
;MIKSLDSLLSSKTFLKVVSVIVAFLVWYYVAAERTTEVVRTVTLPIEYLNVPADMSISSDTRNVDVQIAAPRDVLSGKSLESIACQVDLKGLETGRHVRPVRAILPSGVRLI
;
A
#
# COMPACT_ATOMS: atom_id res chain seq x y z
N MET A 1 44.50 -10.62 -30.41
CA MET A 1 43.22 -11.32 -30.72
C MET A 1 42.01 -10.42 -30.40
N ILE A 2 42.01 -9.14 -30.84
CA ILE A 2 40.96 -8.16 -30.50
C ILE A 2 40.46 -7.32 -31.69
N LYS A 3 41.07 -7.50 -32.88
CA LYS A 3 40.79 -6.72 -34.11
C LYS A 3 39.35 -6.83 -34.65
N SER A 4 38.56 -7.80 -34.19
CA SER A 4 37.16 -7.94 -34.61
C SER A 4 36.21 -6.98 -33.88
N LEU A 5 36.60 -6.38 -32.76
CA LEU A 5 35.75 -5.45 -32.00
C LEU A 5 35.63 -4.08 -32.70
N ASP A 6 36.71 -3.58 -33.31
CA ASP A 6 36.71 -2.26 -33.97
C ASP A 6 35.77 -2.20 -35.18
N SER A 7 35.64 -3.30 -35.93
CA SER A 7 34.71 -3.43 -37.06
C SER A 7 33.25 -3.54 -36.62
N LEU A 8 32.99 -4.07 -35.41
CA LEU A 8 31.64 -4.16 -34.87
C LEU A 8 31.20 -2.81 -34.32
N LEU A 9 32.07 -2.06 -33.61
CA LEU A 9 31.74 -0.73 -33.09
C LEU A 9 31.64 0.36 -34.18
N SER A 10 32.23 0.19 -35.35
CA SER A 10 32.23 1.22 -36.41
C SER A 10 31.06 1.11 -37.41
N SER A 11 30.19 0.10 -37.31
CA SER A 11 29.06 -0.09 -38.23
C SER A 11 27.80 0.62 -37.73
N LYS A 12 27.25 1.53 -38.54
CA LYS A 12 25.99 2.27 -38.23
C LYS A 12 24.81 1.34 -37.95
N THR A 13 24.77 0.16 -38.55
CA THR A 13 23.70 -0.82 -38.31
C THR A 13 23.91 -1.58 -37.01
N PHE A 14 25.15 -1.94 -36.67
CA PHE A 14 25.47 -2.58 -35.39
C PHE A 14 25.14 -1.67 -34.20
N LEU A 15 25.50 -0.38 -34.30
CA LEU A 15 25.22 0.60 -33.24
C LEU A 15 23.71 0.79 -33.01
N LYS A 16 22.90 0.75 -34.08
CA LYS A 16 21.43 0.78 -33.97
C LYS A 16 20.87 -0.45 -33.26
N VAL A 17 21.37 -1.64 -33.59
CA VAL A 17 20.91 -2.90 -32.96
C VAL A 17 21.27 -2.91 -31.48
N VAL A 18 22.50 -2.51 -31.12
CA VAL A 18 22.92 -2.39 -29.71
C VAL A 18 22.05 -1.38 -28.95
N SER A 19 21.76 -0.23 -29.55
CA SER A 19 20.87 0.78 -28.94
C SER A 19 19.49 0.21 -28.63
N VAL A 20 18.90 -0.56 -29.55
CA VAL A 20 17.60 -1.21 -29.36
C VAL A 20 17.68 -2.26 -28.25
N ILE A 21 18.73 -3.09 -28.23
CA ILE A 21 18.92 -4.10 -27.18
C ILE A 21 19.05 -3.45 -25.80
N VAL A 22 19.84 -2.39 -25.67
CA VAL A 22 19.99 -1.66 -24.41
C VAL A 22 18.66 -1.02 -24.00
N ALA A 23 17.91 -0.45 -24.93
CA ALA A 23 16.57 0.08 -24.64
C ALA A 23 15.63 -1.01 -24.12
N PHE A 24 15.65 -2.21 -24.71
CA PHE A 24 14.86 -3.35 -24.22
C PHE A 24 15.34 -3.86 -22.86
N LEU A 25 16.65 -3.92 -22.61
CA LEU A 25 17.20 -4.33 -21.31
C LEU A 25 16.80 -3.36 -20.20
N VAL A 26 16.91 -2.05 -20.45
CA VAL A 26 16.49 -1.02 -19.50
C VAL A 26 14.97 -1.05 -19.31
N TRP A 27 14.20 -1.17 -20.38
CA TRP A 27 12.74 -1.30 -20.28
C TRP A 27 12.33 -2.53 -19.48
N TYR A 28 12.96 -3.69 -19.74
CA TYR A 28 12.70 -4.90 -18.98
C TYR A 28 13.09 -4.74 -17.51
N TYR A 29 14.25 -4.15 -17.21
CA TYR A 29 14.70 -3.90 -15.85
C TYR A 29 13.69 -3.05 -15.07
N VAL A 30 13.27 -1.91 -15.66
CA VAL A 30 12.26 -1.02 -15.05
C VAL A 30 10.89 -1.69 -14.95
N ALA A 31 10.48 -2.46 -15.96
CA ALA A 31 9.21 -3.20 -15.95
C ALA A 31 9.21 -4.41 -15.00
N ALA A 32 10.39 -4.94 -14.66
CA ALA A 32 10.56 -6.06 -13.74
C ALA A 32 10.58 -5.62 -12.27
N GLU A 33 10.73 -4.33 -11.98
CA GLU A 33 10.60 -3.78 -10.62
C GLU A 33 9.13 -3.88 -10.16
N ARG A 34 8.78 -5.04 -9.58
CA ARG A 34 7.43 -5.42 -9.13
C ARG A 34 7.09 -4.89 -7.74
N THR A 35 7.89 -3.99 -7.18
CA THR A 35 7.66 -3.46 -5.83
C THR A 35 6.77 -2.23 -5.87
N THR A 36 5.53 -2.41 -6.35
CA THR A 36 4.52 -1.35 -6.20
C THR A 36 3.88 -1.52 -4.84
N GLU A 37 4.49 -0.94 -3.80
CA GLU A 37 3.73 -0.56 -2.60
C GLU A 37 2.71 0.48 -3.06
N VAL A 38 1.47 0.05 -3.22
CA VAL A 38 0.40 0.93 -3.65
C VAL A 38 -0.24 1.49 -2.38
N VAL A 39 -0.32 2.81 -2.31
CA VAL A 39 -1.06 3.51 -1.27
C VAL A 39 -2.54 3.54 -1.65
N ARG A 40 -3.40 3.05 -0.77
CA ARG A 40 -4.85 3.14 -0.90
C ARG A 40 -5.43 3.77 0.36
N THR A 41 -6.29 4.77 0.17
CA THR A 41 -7.15 5.28 1.23
C THR A 41 -8.40 4.42 1.30
N VAL A 42 -8.68 3.87 2.48
CA VAL A 42 -9.88 3.08 2.74
C VAL A 42 -10.66 3.78 3.86
N THR A 43 -11.90 4.13 3.56
CA THR A 43 -12.84 4.67 4.54
C THR A 43 -13.48 3.50 5.27
N LEU A 44 -13.19 3.35 6.56
CA LEU A 44 -13.73 2.27 7.39
C LEU A 44 -14.61 2.84 8.50
N PRO A 45 -15.76 2.20 8.79
CA PRO A 45 -16.57 2.58 9.94
C PRO A 45 -15.82 2.22 11.23
N ILE A 46 -15.95 3.07 12.24
CA ILE A 46 -15.41 2.77 13.58
C ILE A 46 -16.35 1.80 14.29
N GLU A 47 -15.81 0.65 14.70
CA GLU A 47 -16.49 -0.26 15.61
C GLU A 47 -16.20 0.14 17.06
N TYR A 48 -17.26 0.45 17.81
CA TYR A 48 -17.17 0.77 19.23
C TYR A 48 -17.33 -0.50 20.06
N LEU A 49 -16.31 -0.87 20.83
CA LEU A 49 -16.32 -2.02 21.73
C LEU A 49 -16.64 -1.60 23.16
N ASN A 50 -17.31 -2.48 23.90
CA ASN A 50 -17.66 -2.31 25.31
C ASN A 50 -18.51 -1.06 25.60
N VAL A 51 -19.52 -0.79 24.77
CA VAL A 51 -20.48 0.30 25.02
C VAL A 51 -21.29 -0.02 26.28
N PRO A 52 -21.28 0.83 27.32
CA PRO A 52 -22.12 0.65 28.49
C PRO A 52 -23.60 0.63 28.09
N ALA A 53 -24.39 -0.33 28.62
CA ALA A 53 -25.79 -0.53 28.24
C ALA A 53 -26.71 0.66 28.57
N ASP A 54 -26.25 1.56 29.42
CA ASP A 54 -26.88 2.80 29.86
C ASP A 54 -26.41 4.05 29.07
N MET A 55 -25.56 3.88 28.04
CA MET A 55 -24.99 5.00 27.29
C MET A 55 -25.21 4.89 25.78
N SER A 56 -25.53 6.02 25.16
CA SER A 56 -25.61 6.17 23.70
C SER A 56 -24.44 7.02 23.20
N ILE A 57 -23.79 6.55 22.14
CA ILE A 57 -22.63 7.22 21.56
C ILE A 57 -23.12 8.31 20.60
N SER A 58 -22.89 9.57 20.96
CA SER A 58 -23.03 10.71 20.05
C SER A 58 -21.64 11.08 19.52
N SER A 59 -21.31 10.57 18.33
CA SER A 59 -20.04 10.86 17.62
C SER A 59 -20.36 11.49 16.26
N ASP A 60 -19.73 12.63 15.97
CA ASP A 60 -19.74 13.23 14.63
C ASP A 60 -18.87 12.44 13.64
N THR A 61 -17.86 11.71 14.14
CA THR A 61 -16.90 10.96 13.34
C THR A 61 -17.21 9.48 13.42
N ARG A 62 -18.06 8.99 12.50
CA ARG A 62 -18.43 7.58 12.40
C ARG A 62 -17.53 6.78 11.46
N ASN A 63 -16.88 7.47 10.54
CA ASN A 63 -15.99 6.92 9.53
C ASN A 63 -14.61 7.55 9.68
N VAL A 64 -13.56 6.75 9.51
CA VAL A 64 -12.17 7.20 9.47
C VAL A 64 -11.55 6.81 8.14
N ASP A 65 -10.83 7.75 7.55
CA ASP A 65 -10.02 7.49 6.37
C ASP A 65 -8.66 6.99 6.82
N VAL A 66 -8.38 5.72 6.51
CA VAL A 66 -7.12 5.08 6.85
C VAL A 66 -6.31 4.92 5.57
N GLN A 67 -5.10 5.47 5.56
CA GLN A 67 -4.15 5.23 4.48
C GLN A 67 -3.33 3.99 4.78
N ILE A 68 -3.34 3.06 3.84
CA ILE A 68 -2.58 1.82 3.93
C ILE A 68 -1.70 1.66 2.70
N ALA A 69 -0.46 1.21 2.93
CA ALA A 69 0.46 0.78 1.90
C ALA A 69 0.54 -0.75 1.93
N ALA A 70 0.28 -1.38 0.79
CA ALA A 70 0.45 -2.82 0.65
C ALA A 70 0.85 -3.18 -0.79
N PRO A 71 1.52 -4.33 -1.01
CA PRO A 71 1.79 -4.82 -2.36
C PRO A 71 0.50 -4.95 -3.16
N ARG A 72 0.55 -4.68 -4.47
CA ARG A 72 -0.62 -4.73 -5.37
C ARG A 72 -1.39 -6.06 -5.30
N ASP A 73 -0.67 -7.16 -5.08
CA ASP A 73 -1.26 -8.51 -4.94
C ASP A 73 -2.08 -8.65 -3.65
N VAL A 74 -1.68 -7.97 -2.57
CA VAL A 74 -2.38 -7.97 -1.26
C VAL A 74 -3.63 -7.08 -1.32
N LEU A 75 -3.57 -5.94 -2.02
CA LEU A 75 -4.72 -5.05 -2.25
C LEU A 75 -5.77 -5.59 -3.24
N SER A 76 -5.43 -6.58 -4.05
CA SER A 76 -6.40 -7.18 -4.98
C SER A 76 -7.12 -8.37 -4.36
N GLY A 77 -6.63 -8.89 -3.23
CA GLY A 77 -7.20 -10.03 -2.52
C GLY A 77 -8.18 -9.63 -1.41
N LYS A 78 -8.73 -10.65 -0.73
CA LYS A 78 -9.62 -10.52 0.44
C LYS A 78 -8.97 -9.84 1.66
N SER A 79 -7.70 -9.45 1.59
CA SER A 79 -6.99 -8.84 2.71
C SER A 79 -7.62 -7.51 3.13
N LEU A 80 -8.19 -6.74 2.19
CA LEU A 80 -8.88 -5.48 2.50
C LEU A 80 -10.15 -5.65 3.35
N GLU A 81 -10.84 -6.79 3.25
CA GLU A 81 -12.07 -7.06 4.02
C GLU A 81 -11.78 -7.29 5.51
N SER A 82 -10.53 -7.61 5.86
CA SER A 82 -10.12 -7.89 7.25
C SER A 82 -9.60 -6.67 8.02
N ILE A 83 -9.62 -5.49 7.41
CA ILE A 83 -9.18 -4.26 8.06
C ILE A 83 -10.32 -3.74 8.93
N ALA A 84 -10.10 -3.70 10.24
CA ALA A 84 -11.10 -3.23 11.21
C ALA A 84 -10.54 -2.07 12.03
N CYS A 85 -11.32 -1.00 12.18
CA CYS A 85 -10.99 0.13 13.03
C CYS A 85 -11.82 0.05 14.31
N GLN A 86 -11.18 -0.17 15.45
CA GLN A 86 -11.86 -0.39 16.72
C GLN A 86 -11.47 0.68 17.75
N VAL A 87 -12.46 1.12 18.51
CA VAL A 87 -12.28 2.02 19.66
C VAL A 87 -12.87 1.33 20.89
N ASP A 88 -12.03 1.09 21.90
CA ASP A 88 -12.47 0.52 23.17
C ASP A 88 -12.97 1.63 24.10
N LEU A 89 -14.22 1.50 24.54
CA LEU A 89 -14.89 2.43 25.45
C LEU A 89 -14.96 1.92 26.90
N LYS A 90 -14.28 0.81 27.21
CA LYS A 90 -14.32 0.18 28.53
C LYS A 90 -13.93 1.16 29.65
N GLY A 91 -14.79 1.27 30.65
CA GLY A 91 -14.56 2.07 31.85
C GLY A 91 -14.64 3.58 31.63
N LEU A 92 -15.25 4.02 30.53
CA LEU A 92 -15.56 5.44 30.33
C LEU A 92 -16.83 5.80 31.08
N GLU A 93 -16.76 6.91 31.80
CA GLU A 93 -17.90 7.57 32.41
C GLU A 93 -18.49 8.58 31.43
N THR A 94 -19.67 9.10 31.77
CA THR A 94 -20.38 10.07 30.95
C THR A 94 -19.56 11.35 30.79
N GLY A 95 -19.17 11.69 29.56
CA GLY A 95 -18.35 12.87 29.31
C GLY A 95 -17.67 12.85 27.94
N ARG A 96 -16.91 13.92 27.66
CA ARG A 96 -16.14 14.03 26.42
C ARG A 96 -14.74 13.44 26.64
N HIS A 97 -14.47 12.32 25.98
CA HIS A 97 -13.18 11.64 26.06
C HIS A 97 -12.56 11.48 24.68
N VAL A 98 -11.27 11.78 24.58
CA VAL A 98 -10.47 11.49 23.39
C VAL A 98 -9.84 10.11 23.58
N ARG A 99 -10.06 9.23 22.60
CA ARG A 99 -9.48 7.88 22.58
C ARG A 99 -8.77 7.62 21.26
N PRO A 100 -7.61 6.95 21.28
CA PRO A 100 -6.93 6.57 20.05
C PRO A 100 -7.73 5.48 19.33
N VAL A 101 -7.89 5.63 18.02
CA VAL A 101 -8.47 4.59 17.15
C VAL A 101 -7.41 3.52 16.93
N ARG A 102 -7.75 2.26 17.21
CA ARG A 102 -6.87 1.12 16.95
C ARG A 102 -7.27 0.49 15.62
N ALA A 103 -6.42 0.63 14.61
CA ALA A 103 -6.57 -0.09 13.35
C ALA A 103 -5.95 -1.49 13.51
N ILE A 104 -6.75 -2.53 13.27
CA ILE A 104 -6.30 -3.91 13.13
C ILE A 104 -6.02 -4.13 11.66
N LEU A 105 -4.75 -4.32 11.32
CA LEU A 105 -4.29 -4.56 9.96
C LEU A 105 -3.88 -6.03 9.79
N PRO A 106 -4.25 -6.69 8.68
CA PRO A 106 -3.79 -8.02 8.36
C PRO A 106 -2.30 -8.05 7.98
N SER A 107 -1.70 -9.24 8.02
CA SER A 107 -0.31 -9.45 7.65
C SER A 107 -0.02 -8.98 6.22
N GLY A 108 1.00 -8.13 6.04
CA GLY A 108 1.42 -7.61 4.74
C GLY A 108 0.83 -6.24 4.39
N VAL A 109 0.09 -5.60 5.30
CA VAL A 109 -0.40 -4.23 5.17
C VAL A 109 0.30 -3.32 6.18
N ARG A 110 0.81 -2.18 5.72
CA ARG A 110 1.45 -1.17 6.57
C ARG A 110 0.57 0.08 6.65
N LEU A 111 0.41 0.62 7.85
CA LEU A 111 -0.23 1.90 8.10
C LEU A 111 0.76 3.03 7.78
N ILE A 112 0.28 4.08 7.10
CA ILE A 112 1.08 5.27 6.73
C ILE A 112 0.58 6.50 7.50
#